data_AF-J9ENJ4-F1
#
_entry.id   AF-J9ENJ4-F1
#
_cell.length_a   1.000
_cell.length_b   1.000
_cell.length_c   1.000
_cell.angle_alpha   90.00
_cell.angle_beta   90.00
_cell.angle_gamma   90.00
#
_symmetry.space_group_name_H-M   'P 1'
#
loop_
_entity.id
_entity.type
_entity.pdbx_description
1 polymer ?
#
loop_
_entity_poly.entity_id
_entity_poly.type
_entity_poly.pdbx_seq_one_letter_code
_entity_poly.pdbx_strand_id
1 'polypeptide(L)'
;MGVEVDEMAFRFMIVFISKLIEMAKRTKKVGIVGKYGTRYGASLRKTVKKMEVTQHSKYTCAFCGKESMKRKCVGIWKCSKCNKVVAGGAYVYSTTAAATVRSTIRRLREAKE
;
A
#
# COMPACT_ATOMS: atom_id res chain seq x y z
N MET A 1 -12.90 -21.92 34.86
CA MET A 1 -14.22 -21.56 34.28
C MET A 1 -14.30 -20.09 33.83
N GLY A 2 -13.69 -19.11 34.52
CA GLY A 2 -13.77 -17.70 34.08
C GLY A 2 -13.15 -17.37 32.70
N VAL A 3 -12.06 -18.05 32.32
CA VAL A 3 -11.33 -17.78 31.06
C VAL A 3 -12.15 -18.07 29.79
N GLU A 4 -13.09 -19.01 29.87
CA GLU A 4 -13.89 -19.45 28.71
C GLU A 4 -15.01 -18.45 28.38
N VAL A 5 -15.53 -17.76 29.40
CA VAL A 5 -16.57 -16.73 29.25
C VAL A 5 -15.98 -15.47 28.61
N ASP A 6 -14.75 -15.07 28.99
CA ASP A 6 -14.03 -13.96 28.37
C ASP A 6 -13.69 -14.24 26.89
N GLU A 7 -13.28 -15.47 26.56
CA GLU A 7 -12.98 -15.84 25.17
C GLU A 7 -14.24 -15.85 24.30
N MET A 8 -15.38 -16.37 24.81
CA MET A 8 -16.66 -16.29 24.10
C MET A 8 -17.11 -14.84 23.91
N ALA A 9 -17.01 -13.99 24.95
CA ALA A 9 -17.34 -12.58 24.85
C ALA A 9 -16.47 -11.86 23.79
N PHE A 10 -15.16 -12.15 23.75
CA PHE A 10 -14.26 -11.60 22.75
C PHE A 10 -14.58 -12.06 21.33
N ARG A 11 -14.90 -13.36 21.14
CA ARG A 11 -15.34 -13.91 19.85
C ARG A 11 -16.67 -13.31 19.40
N PHE A 12 -17.64 -13.17 20.30
CA PHE A 12 -18.92 -12.51 20.01
C PHE A 12 -18.71 -11.04 19.63
N MET A 13 -17.86 -10.30 20.35
CA MET A 13 -17.51 -8.92 19.99
C MET A 13 -16.84 -8.83 18.61
N ILE A 14 -15.88 -9.71 18.29
CA ILE A 14 -15.24 -9.73 16.97
C ILE A 14 -16.26 -10.02 15.86
N VAL A 15 -17.14 -11.00 16.05
CA VAL A 15 -18.19 -11.32 15.07
C VAL A 15 -19.15 -10.15 14.91
N PHE A 16 -19.55 -9.50 16.00
CA PHE A 16 -20.42 -8.33 15.96
C PHE A 16 -19.76 -7.14 15.25
N ILE A 17 -18.52 -6.80 15.61
CA ILE A 17 -17.74 -5.73 15.00
C ILE A 17 -17.50 -6.02 13.51
N SER A 18 -17.15 -7.25 13.13
CA SER A 18 -16.94 -7.61 11.73
C SER A 18 -18.22 -7.47 10.90
N LYS A 19 -19.38 -7.83 11.45
CA LYS A 19 -20.68 -7.68 10.80
C LYS A 19 -21.08 -6.21 10.64
N LEU A 20 -20.80 -5.37 11.65
CA LEU A 20 -20.96 -3.92 11.54
C LEU A 20 -20.04 -3.30 10.47
N ILE A 21 -18.78 -3.75 10.39
CA ILE A 21 -17.83 -3.31 9.35
C ILE A 21 -18.32 -3.72 7.95
N GLU A 22 -18.93 -4.90 7.80
CA GLU A 22 -19.45 -5.35 6.51
C GLU A 22 -20.61 -4.47 6.01
N MET A 23 -21.54 -4.08 6.90
CA MET A 23 -22.66 -3.20 6.54
C MET A 23 -22.20 -1.80 6.07
N ALA A 24 -21.10 -1.28 6.62
CA ALA A 24 -20.57 0.02 6.23
C ALA A 24 -19.74 -0.01 4.91
N LYS A 25 -19.31 -1.20 4.46
CA LYS A 25 -18.40 -1.33 3.31
C LYS A 25 -19.14 -1.19 1.98
N ARG A 26 -18.99 -0.03 1.34
CA ARG A 26 -19.63 0.31 0.05
C ARG A 26 -19.44 -0.69 -1.09
N THR A 27 -18.31 -1.40 -1.15
CA THR A 27 -18.03 -2.34 -2.25
C THR A 27 -17.39 -3.63 -1.76
N LYS A 28 -17.85 -4.78 -2.28
CA LYS A 28 -17.28 -6.10 -1.94
C LYS A 28 -15.93 -6.34 -2.63
N LYS A 29 -15.88 -6.22 -3.96
CA LYS A 29 -14.71 -6.59 -4.79
C LYS A 29 -14.01 -5.39 -5.44
N VAL A 30 -14.77 -4.36 -5.80
CA VAL A 30 -14.34 -3.34 -6.76
C VAL A 30 -13.39 -2.30 -6.12
N GLY A 31 -13.74 -1.71 -4.97
CA GLY A 31 -12.93 -0.67 -4.34
C GLY A 31 -12.77 0.57 -5.24
N ILE A 32 -11.56 1.12 -5.30
CA ILE A 32 -11.22 2.35 -6.04
C ILE A 32 -11.57 2.32 -7.54
N VAL A 33 -11.58 1.14 -8.16
CA VAL A 33 -11.95 0.99 -9.58
C VAL A 33 -13.47 1.03 -9.81
N GLY A 34 -14.26 1.35 -8.77
CA GLY A 34 -15.71 1.56 -8.86
C GLY A 34 -16.07 2.74 -9.76
N LYS A 35 -15.17 3.73 -9.88
CA LYS A 35 -15.31 4.89 -10.77
C LYS A 35 -15.50 4.52 -12.25
N TYR A 36 -15.04 3.35 -12.68
CA TYR A 36 -15.17 2.90 -14.06
C TYR A 36 -16.55 2.29 -14.38
N GLY A 37 -17.38 2.02 -13.37
CA GLY A 37 -18.69 1.40 -13.56
C GLY A 37 -18.55 -0.01 -14.14
N THR A 38 -19.40 -0.34 -15.11
CA THR A 38 -19.42 -1.64 -15.81
C THR A 38 -18.40 -1.75 -16.95
N ARG A 39 -17.73 -0.66 -17.32
CA ARG A 39 -16.87 -0.57 -18.51
C ARG A 39 -15.55 -1.35 -18.37
N TYR A 40 -14.91 -1.62 -19.51
CA TYR A 40 -13.57 -2.23 -19.71
C TYR A 40 -13.43 -3.72 -19.32
N GLY A 41 -14.36 -4.29 -18.56
CA GLY A 41 -14.29 -5.69 -18.15
C GLY A 41 -13.54 -5.92 -16.82
N ALA A 42 -13.65 -7.14 -16.28
CA ALA A 42 -13.16 -7.45 -14.93
C ALA A 42 -11.64 -7.60 -14.84
N SER A 43 -10.98 -8.19 -15.85
CA SER A 43 -9.54 -8.43 -15.86
C SER A 43 -8.75 -7.12 -15.82
N LEU A 44 -9.05 -6.20 -16.73
CA LEU A 44 -8.40 -4.88 -16.80
C LEU A 44 -8.58 -4.09 -15.49
N ARG A 45 -9.79 -4.08 -14.91
CA ARG A 45 -10.05 -3.40 -13.64
C ARG A 45 -9.26 -4.01 -12.47
N LYS A 46 -9.03 -5.32 -12.44
CA LYS A 46 -8.21 -5.95 -11.39
C LYS A 46 -6.75 -5.51 -11.50
N THR A 47 -6.20 -5.42 -12.71
CA THR A 47 -4.82 -4.95 -12.94
C THR A 47 -4.67 -3.47 -12.59
N VAL A 48 -5.59 -2.62 -13.07
CA VAL A 48 -5.62 -1.19 -12.74
C VAL A 48 -5.77 -0.98 -11.23
N LYS A 49 -6.63 -1.74 -10.56
CA LYS A 49 -6.78 -1.66 -9.10
C LYS A 49 -5.46 -1.88 -8.38
N LYS A 50 -4.65 -2.85 -8.78
CA LYS A 50 -3.33 -3.08 -8.16
C LYS A 50 -2.42 -1.85 -8.30
N MET A 51 -2.34 -1.28 -9.50
CA MET A 51 -1.51 -0.09 -9.77
C MET A 51 -2.04 1.17 -9.08
N GLU A 52 -3.37 1.34 -9.03
CA GLU A 52 -4.00 2.50 -8.41
C GLU A 52 -3.96 2.48 -6.89
N VAL A 53 -3.97 1.29 -6.27
CA VAL A 53 -3.75 1.18 -4.82
C VAL A 53 -2.33 1.63 -4.52
N THR A 54 -1.33 1.06 -5.19
CA THR A 54 0.08 1.39 -4.89
C THR A 54 0.42 2.86 -5.16
N GLN A 55 -0.10 3.45 -6.24
CA GLN A 55 0.23 4.85 -6.57
C GLN A 55 -0.33 5.86 -5.55
N HIS A 56 -1.47 5.54 -4.92
CA HIS A 56 -2.16 6.42 -3.97
C HIS A 56 -1.79 6.12 -2.51
N SER A 57 -1.15 4.98 -2.25
CA SER A 57 -0.62 4.65 -0.92
C SER A 57 0.40 5.68 -0.46
N LYS A 58 0.44 5.89 0.86
CA LYS A 58 1.52 6.61 1.53
C LYS A 58 2.67 5.63 1.76
N TYR A 59 3.89 6.07 1.50
CA TYR A 59 5.10 5.29 1.80
C TYR A 59 5.92 5.96 2.90
N THR A 60 6.74 5.16 3.57
CA THR A 60 7.73 5.61 4.55
C THR A 60 8.84 6.39 3.85
N CYS A 61 9.06 7.63 4.29
CA CYS A 61 10.13 8.45 3.76
C CYS A 61 11.48 8.01 4.36
N ALA A 62 12.47 7.70 3.51
CA ALA A 62 13.80 7.27 3.94
C ALA A 62 14.59 8.35 4.73
N PHE A 63 14.22 9.63 4.60
CA PHE A 63 14.93 10.73 5.26
C PHE A 63 14.38 11.06 6.65
N CYS A 64 13.05 11.00 6.83
CA CYS A 64 12.41 11.42 8.08
C CYS A 64 11.66 10.31 8.80
N GLY A 65 11.64 9.08 8.27
CA GLY A 65 10.96 7.92 8.85
C GLY A 65 9.43 7.97 8.85
N LYS A 66 8.80 9.10 8.50
CA LYS A 66 7.34 9.28 8.51
C LYS A 66 6.67 8.72 7.24
N GLU A 67 5.51 8.08 7.39
CA GLU A 67 4.63 7.63 6.30
C GLU A 67 3.92 8.79 5.60
N SER A 68 4.69 9.55 4.82
CA SER A 68 4.26 10.84 4.28
C SER A 68 4.73 11.08 2.86
N MET A 69 5.36 10.07 2.25
CA MET A 69 5.77 10.04 0.85
C MET A 69 4.55 9.77 -0.03
N LYS A 70 4.26 10.70 -0.95
CA LYS A 70 3.17 10.58 -1.93
C LYS A 70 3.68 10.90 -3.33
N ARG A 71 3.06 10.27 -4.33
CA ARG A 71 3.36 10.54 -5.75
C ARG A 71 2.97 11.97 -6.12
N LYS A 72 3.81 12.66 -6.88
CA LYS A 72 3.50 13.98 -7.47
C LYS A 72 3.27 13.89 -8.97
N CYS A 73 4.19 13.27 -9.70
CA CYS A 73 4.02 12.94 -11.11
C CYS A 73 4.61 11.54 -11.36
N VAL A 74 4.63 11.09 -12.63
CA VAL A 74 5.24 9.80 -12.97
C VAL A 74 6.70 9.79 -12.52
N GLY A 75 7.11 8.78 -11.75
CA GLY A 75 8.49 8.60 -11.30
C GLY A 75 8.97 9.58 -10.22
N ILE A 76 8.17 10.57 -9.80
CA ILE A 76 8.57 11.57 -8.80
C ILE A 76 7.68 11.50 -7.57
N TRP A 77 8.32 11.36 -6.41
CA TRP A 77 7.69 11.22 -5.11
C TRP A 77 8.11 12.36 -4.19
N LYS A 78 7.16 13.00 -3.51
CA LYS A 78 7.44 14.10 -2.56
C LYS A 78 6.98 13.73 -1.16
N CYS A 79 7.83 14.01 -0.18
CA CYS A 79 7.48 13.87 1.22
C CYS A 79 6.76 15.13 1.67
N SER A 80 5.55 14.97 2.22
CA SER A 80 4.80 16.13 2.75
C SER A 80 5.40 16.70 4.04
N LYS A 81 6.21 15.92 4.78
CA LYS A 81 6.77 16.35 6.07
C LYS A 81 8.16 16.98 5.95
N CYS A 82 9.09 16.36 5.23
CA CYS A 82 10.45 16.89 5.06
C CYS A 82 10.68 17.61 3.72
N ASN A 83 9.65 17.72 2.87
CA ASN A 83 9.71 18.33 1.54
C ASN A 83 10.73 17.75 0.56
N LYS A 84 11.43 16.65 0.92
CA LYS A 84 12.33 15.93 0.03
C LYS A 84 11.58 15.31 -1.14
N VAL A 85 12.17 15.44 -2.32
CA VAL A 85 11.69 14.87 -3.58
C VAL A 85 12.64 13.76 -3.99
N VAL A 86 12.09 12.61 -4.37
CA VAL A 86 12.84 11.39 -4.69
C VAL A 86 12.36 10.83 -6.01
N ALA A 87 13.30 10.39 -6.84
CA ALA A 87 13.00 9.58 -8.02
C ALA A 87 12.69 8.14 -7.61
N GLY A 88 11.56 7.62 -8.09
CA GLY A 88 11.08 6.28 -7.79
C GLY A 88 10.42 5.63 -9.00
N GLY A 89 9.65 4.56 -8.78
CA GLY A 89 8.87 3.94 -9.84
C GLY A 89 7.67 4.78 -10.26
N ALA A 90 7.04 4.40 -11.38
CA ALA A 90 5.84 5.07 -11.90
C ALA A 90 4.63 4.94 -10.96
N TYR A 91 4.41 3.74 -10.42
CA TYR A 91 3.27 3.41 -9.55
C TYR A 91 3.66 2.97 -8.13
N VAL A 92 4.96 2.79 -7.87
CA VAL A 92 5.50 2.31 -6.59
C VAL A 92 6.72 3.16 -6.21
N TYR A 93 6.86 3.51 -4.94
CA TYR A 93 7.96 4.34 -4.45
C TYR A 93 9.35 3.72 -4.70
N SER A 94 9.53 2.43 -4.42
CA SER A 94 10.74 1.66 -4.75
C SER A 94 10.40 0.44 -5.59
N THR A 95 11.00 0.31 -6.78
CA THR A 95 10.86 -0.88 -7.61
C THR A 95 11.75 -2.02 -7.11
N THR A 96 11.36 -3.26 -7.38
CA THR A 96 12.15 -4.46 -7.04
C THR A 96 13.50 -4.45 -7.77
N ALA A 97 13.51 -4.10 -9.06
CA ALA A 97 14.73 -3.96 -9.84
C ALA A 97 15.68 -2.87 -9.28
N ALA A 98 15.16 -1.72 -8.83
CA ALA A 98 16.01 -0.71 -8.21
C ALA A 98 16.59 -1.19 -6.87
N ALA A 99 15.84 -2.00 -6.11
CA ALA A 99 16.33 -2.59 -4.87
C ALA A 99 17.48 -3.59 -5.13
N THR A 100 17.36 -4.46 -6.14
CA THR A 100 18.41 -5.41 -6.51
C THR A 100 19.66 -4.70 -7.01
N VAL A 101 19.51 -3.67 -7.85
CA VAL A 101 20.65 -2.86 -8.33
C VAL A 101 21.39 -2.19 -7.16
N ARG A 102 20.67 -1.63 -6.18
CA ARG A 102 21.30 -1.06 -4.97
C ARG A 102 22.10 -2.09 -4.18
N SER A 103 21.58 -3.31 -4.01
CA SER A 103 22.32 -4.38 -3.33
C SER A 103 23.55 -4.84 -4.12
N THR A 104 23.46 -4.94 -5.44
CA THR A 104 24.60 -5.30 -6.29
C THR A 104 25.69 -4.24 -6.26
N ILE A 105 25.33 -2.96 -6.35
CA ILE A 105 26.30 -1.85 -6.25
C ILE A 105 27.02 -1.87 -4.90
N ARG A 106 26.29 -2.12 -3.80
CA ARG A 106 26.89 -2.25 -2.47
C ARG A 106 27.93 -3.36 -2.44
N ARG A 107 27.57 -4.57 -2.90
CA ARG A 107 28.48 -5.72 -2.95
C ARG A 107 29.72 -5.47 -3.81
N LEU A 108 29.56 -4.80 -4.96
CA LEU A 108 30.67 -4.48 -5.85
C LEU A 108 31.64 -3.44 -5.24
N ARG A 109 31.15 -2.55 -4.38
CA ARG A 109 32.01 -1.60 -3.65
C ARG A 109 32.82 -2.31 -2.56
N GLU A 110 32.17 -3.17 -1.79
CA GLU A 110 32.81 -4.00 -0.75
C GLU A 110 33.86 -4.96 -1.32
N ALA A 111 33.74 -5.39 -2.58
CA ALA A 111 34.72 -6.25 -3.25
C ALA A 111 35.91 -5.51 -3.89
N LYS A 112 35.82 -4.18 -4.00
CA LYS A 112 36.90 -3.33 -4.55
C LYS A 112 37.83 -2.81 -3.45
N GLU A 113 37.32 -2.71 -2.23
CA GLU A 113 38.07 -2.46 -0.99
C GLU A 113 38.79 -3.73 -0.53
#